data_AF-A0A8H6CXK2-F1
#
_entry.id   AF-A0A8H6CXK2-F1
#
_cell.length_a   1.000
_cell.length_b   1.000
_cell.length_c   1.000
_cell.angle_alpha   90.00
_cell.angle_beta   90.00
_cell.angle_gamma   90.00
#
_symmetry.space_group_name_H-M   'P 1'
#
loop_
_entity.id
_entity.type
_entity.pdbx_description
1 polymer ?
#
loop_
_entity_poly.entity_id
_entity_poly.type
_entity_poly.pdbx_seq_one_letter_code
_entity_poly.pdbx_strand_id
1 'polypeptide(L)'
;MANDHILTLSCPDKSGIVYAVTGIFAANKHNILDLQQFSDPVSERFFMRVHFGPTETESTEHLVEAFDKLATEYKMDYDIRPVARKTRVLIMVSKIGHCLNDLLFRMKTGQLRMEVPVIVSNHPDYAALAESYGIEFHHLPVTKDTKAQQEGQILDLCKKHGIELIVLARYMQVLSPTLCEAMSGRIINIHHSFLPSFKGAK
;
A
#
# COMPACT_ATOMS: atom_id res chain seq x y z
N MET A 1 22.67 -11.01 8.97
CA MET A 1 22.22 -9.60 8.97
C MET A 1 20.89 -9.59 9.69
N ALA A 2 20.65 -8.64 10.59
CA ALA A 2 19.42 -8.60 11.38
C ALA A 2 18.20 -8.43 10.46
N ASN A 3 17.18 -9.28 10.65
CA ASN A 3 15.89 -9.11 9.99
C ASN A 3 15.03 -8.20 10.87
N ASP A 4 14.83 -6.96 10.40
CA ASP A 4 13.99 -5.98 11.09
C ASP A 4 12.56 -5.99 10.53
N HIS A 5 11.61 -5.62 11.39
CA HIS A 5 10.18 -5.63 11.08
C HIS A 5 9.52 -4.32 11.50
N ILE A 6 8.42 -4.00 10.82
CA ILE A 6 7.52 -2.90 11.18
C ILE A 6 6.18 -3.50 11.62
N LEU A 7 5.77 -3.17 12.83
CA LEU A 7 4.38 -3.28 13.29
C LEU A 7 3.68 -1.95 13.01
N THR A 8 2.49 -2.00 12.42
CA THR A 8 1.52 -0.90 12.43
C THR A 8 0.23 -1.38 13.04
N LEU A 9 -0.42 -0.54 13.84
CA LEU A 9 -1.71 -0.87 14.44
C LEU A 9 -2.63 0.34 14.56
N SER A 10 -3.92 0.07 14.62
CA SER A 10 -4.93 1.04 15.02
C SER A 10 -6.06 0.38 15.82
N CYS A 11 -6.59 1.10 16.81
CA CYS A 11 -7.69 0.61 17.66
C CYS A 11 -8.45 1.78 18.30
N PRO A 12 -9.59 1.56 18.97
CA PRO A 12 -10.16 2.53 19.89
C PRO A 12 -9.13 2.94 20.95
N ASP A 13 -9.07 4.23 21.27
CA ASP A 13 -8.11 4.72 22.26
C ASP A 13 -8.49 4.31 23.68
N LYS A 14 -7.52 3.79 24.45
CA LYS A 14 -7.67 3.43 25.86
C LYS A 14 -6.31 3.34 26.54
N SER A 15 -6.31 3.49 27.86
CA SER A 15 -5.09 3.33 28.66
C SER A 15 -4.52 1.92 28.53
N GLY A 16 -3.18 1.82 28.51
CA GLY A 16 -2.45 0.54 28.54
C GLY A 16 -1.99 -0.01 27.19
N ILE A 17 -2.40 0.58 26.04
CA ILE A 17 -2.04 0.06 24.70
C ILE A 17 -0.52 -0.06 24.53
N VAL A 18 0.22 1.02 24.80
CA VAL A 18 1.69 1.05 24.65
C VAL A 18 2.36 0.01 25.53
N TYR A 19 1.92 -0.12 26.78
CA TYR A 19 2.47 -1.11 27.70
C TYR A 19 2.22 -2.53 27.19
N ALA A 20 1.00 -2.83 26.75
CA ALA A 20 0.65 -4.15 26.25
C ALA A 20 1.46 -4.54 25.00
N VAL A 21 1.61 -3.62 24.04
CA VAL A 21 2.41 -3.82 22.83
C VAL A 21 3.90 -4.01 23.16
N THR A 22 4.48 -3.11 23.96
CA THR A 22 5.92 -3.19 24.28
C THR A 22 6.24 -4.37 25.19
N GLY A 23 5.30 -4.80 26.03
CA GLY A 23 5.39 -6.02 26.83
C GLY A 23 5.54 -7.29 26.00
N ILE A 24 4.81 -7.42 24.88
CA ILE A 24 4.96 -8.55 23.95
C ILE A 24 6.37 -8.59 23.38
N PHE A 25 6.90 -7.44 22.93
CA PHE A 25 8.26 -7.38 22.38
C PHE A 25 9.32 -7.75 23.43
N ALA A 26 9.19 -7.23 24.66
CA ALA A 26 10.10 -7.54 25.75
C ALA A 26 10.08 -9.04 26.11
N ALA A 27 8.90 -9.65 26.19
CA ALA A 27 8.74 -11.08 26.48
C ALA A 27 9.37 -11.98 25.40
N ASN A 28 9.37 -11.51 24.15
CA ASN A 28 9.94 -12.22 23.00
C ASN A 28 11.38 -11.81 22.68
N LYS A 29 12.04 -11.06 23.57
CA LYS A 29 13.45 -10.63 23.46
C LYS A 29 13.74 -9.78 22.20
N HIS A 30 12.75 -9.05 21.70
CA HIS A 30 12.94 -8.08 20.63
C HIS A 30 13.34 -6.72 21.18
N ASN A 31 14.17 -5.99 20.45
CA ASN A 31 14.48 -4.60 20.74
C ASN A 31 13.62 -3.68 19.88
N ILE A 32 13.19 -2.56 20.46
CA ILE A 32 12.49 -1.49 19.73
C ILE A 32 13.53 -0.51 19.22
N LEU A 33 13.54 -0.27 17.91
CA LEU A 33 14.49 0.58 17.21
C LEU A 33 13.92 1.98 16.95
N ASP A 34 12.62 2.06 16.65
CA ASP A 34 11.87 3.29 16.48
C ASP A 34 10.40 3.05 16.87
N LEU A 35 9.79 4.03 17.52
CA LEU A 35 8.41 3.93 17.99
C LEU A 35 7.73 5.28 17.89
N GLN A 36 6.59 5.29 17.21
CA GLN A 36 5.72 6.46 17.07
C GLN A 36 4.30 6.09 17.44
N GLN A 37 3.61 6.99 18.13
CA GLN A 37 2.20 6.84 18.46
C GLN A 37 1.44 8.13 18.20
N PHE A 38 0.13 8.00 17.99
CA PHE A 38 -0.79 9.12 17.87
C PHE A 38 -2.15 8.74 18.44
N SER A 39 -2.64 9.53 19.39
CA SER A 39 -4.02 9.50 19.88
C SER A 39 -4.79 10.61 19.20
N ASP A 40 -5.87 10.25 18.50
CA ASP A 40 -6.82 11.20 17.93
C ASP A 40 -8.00 11.39 18.89
N PRO A 41 -8.09 12.53 19.59
CA PRO A 41 -9.19 12.78 20.52
C PRO A 41 -10.54 13.04 19.82
N VAL A 42 -10.56 13.29 18.51
CA VAL A 42 -11.79 13.56 17.76
C VAL A 42 -12.45 12.26 17.30
N SER A 43 -11.66 11.35 16.73
CA SER A 43 -12.16 10.04 16.31
C SER A 43 -12.09 8.97 17.40
N GLU A 44 -11.52 9.29 18.56
CA GLU A 44 -11.27 8.36 19.69
C GLU A 44 -10.47 7.12 19.24
N ARG A 45 -9.51 7.32 18.33
CA ARG A 45 -8.65 6.27 17.79
C ARG A 45 -7.21 6.45 18.23
N PHE A 46 -6.55 5.31 18.44
CA PHE A 46 -5.13 5.20 18.68
C PHE A 46 -4.43 4.58 17.47
N PHE A 47 -3.25 5.08 17.15
CA PHE A 47 -2.38 4.58 16.09
C PHE A 47 -0.96 4.42 16.62
N MET A 48 -0.29 3.35 16.22
CA MET A 48 1.11 3.14 16.59
C MET A 48 1.88 2.46 15.47
N ARG A 49 3.14 2.86 15.31
CA ARG A 49 4.11 2.25 14.42
C ARG A 49 5.34 1.90 15.23
N VAL A 50 5.79 0.65 15.14
CA VAL A 50 6.99 0.17 15.84
C VAL A 50 7.93 -0.50 14.84
N HIS A 51 9.16 -0.01 14.76
CA HIS A 51 10.26 -0.71 14.11
C HIS A 51 11.00 -1.50 15.18
N PHE A 52 11.09 -2.81 15.02
CA PHE A 52 11.72 -3.70 15.98
C PHE A 52 12.62 -4.74 15.30
N GLY A 53 13.52 -5.32 16.09
CA GLY A 53 14.48 -6.34 15.68
C GLY A 53 15.55 -6.55 16.76
N PRO A 54 16.60 -7.37 16.52
CA PRO A 54 16.72 -8.27 15.39
C PRO A 54 15.82 -9.50 15.58
N THR A 55 15.30 -10.04 14.49
CA THR A 55 14.76 -11.40 14.46
C THR A 55 15.79 -12.35 13.83
N GLU A 56 15.86 -13.60 14.31
CA GLU A 56 16.79 -14.60 13.76
C GLU A 56 16.41 -15.03 12.34
N THR A 57 15.11 -14.98 12.01
CA THR A 57 14.55 -15.34 10.69
C THR A 57 13.59 -14.25 10.23
N GLU A 58 13.17 -14.25 8.96
CA GLU A 58 12.14 -13.31 8.49
C GLU A 58 10.75 -13.57 9.11
N SER A 59 10.55 -14.74 9.74
CA SER A 59 9.27 -15.14 10.32
C SER A 59 9.00 -14.46 11.66
N THR A 60 7.74 -14.07 11.85
CA THR A 60 7.19 -13.52 13.11
C THR A 60 6.08 -14.41 13.67
N GLU A 61 6.04 -15.68 13.29
CA GLU A 61 5.02 -16.64 13.74
C GLU A 61 4.89 -16.71 15.27
N HIS A 62 6.01 -16.62 15.99
CA HIS A 62 6.03 -16.62 17.46
C HIS A 62 5.33 -15.42 18.10
N LEU A 63 5.10 -14.34 17.34
CA LEU A 63 4.40 -13.15 17.81
C LEU A 63 2.88 -13.22 17.53
N VAL A 64 2.44 -14.04 16.56
CA VAL A 64 1.07 -14.06 16.05
C VAL A 64 0.07 -14.33 17.17
N GLU A 65 0.27 -15.38 17.97
CA GLU A 65 -0.68 -15.72 19.04
C GLU A 65 -0.85 -14.60 20.07
N ALA A 66 0.25 -13.93 20.44
CA ALA A 66 0.22 -12.84 21.42
C ALA A 66 -0.48 -11.60 20.86
N PHE A 67 -0.20 -11.23 19.60
CA PHE A 67 -0.85 -10.10 18.96
C PHE A 67 -2.32 -10.39 18.60
N ASP A 68 -2.70 -11.62 18.25
CA ASP A 68 -4.10 -11.97 17.99
C ASP A 68 -4.96 -11.87 19.27
N LYS A 69 -4.41 -12.29 20.41
CA LYS A 69 -5.03 -12.07 21.72
C LYS A 69 -5.20 -10.58 22.02
N LEU A 70 -4.13 -9.81 21.80
CA LEU A 70 -4.16 -8.35 21.98
C LEU A 70 -5.16 -7.67 21.03
N ALA A 71 -5.19 -8.09 19.77
CA ALA A 71 -6.10 -7.64 18.74
C ALA A 71 -7.56 -7.80 19.16
N THR A 72 -7.88 -8.97 19.73
CA THR A 72 -9.21 -9.26 20.25
C THR A 72 -9.57 -8.38 21.46
N GLU A 73 -8.67 -8.26 22.44
CA GLU A 73 -8.92 -7.49 23.67
C GLU A 73 -9.04 -5.97 23.41
N TYR A 74 -8.25 -5.46 22.46
CA TYR A 74 -8.17 -4.04 22.16
C TYR A 74 -9.03 -3.63 20.96
N LYS A 75 -9.68 -4.58 20.26
CA LYS A 75 -10.33 -4.34 18.95
C LYS A 75 -9.35 -3.66 18.00
N MET A 76 -8.16 -4.23 17.91
CA MET A 76 -7.02 -3.67 17.21
C MET A 76 -6.83 -4.36 15.87
N ASP A 77 -6.74 -3.55 14.83
CA ASP A 77 -6.25 -3.98 13.52
C ASP A 77 -4.73 -3.78 13.54
N TYR A 78 -3.97 -4.83 13.23
CA TYR A 78 -2.51 -4.76 13.18
C TYR A 78 -1.94 -5.48 11.96
N ASP A 79 -0.75 -5.07 11.54
CA ASP A 79 0.06 -5.74 10.52
C ASP A 79 1.52 -5.74 10.95
N ILE A 80 2.20 -6.87 10.76
CA ILE A 80 3.64 -7.00 10.99
C ILE A 80 4.28 -7.43 9.69
N ARG A 81 5.23 -6.63 9.20
CA ARG A 81 5.92 -6.90 7.94
C ARG A 81 7.43 -6.72 8.04
N PRO A 82 8.23 -7.54 7.34
CA PRO A 82 9.68 -7.32 7.24
C PRO A 82 9.98 -5.97 6.58
N VAL A 83 10.97 -5.23 7.09
CA VAL A 83 11.46 -3.98 6.48
C VAL A 83 12.03 -4.23 5.08
N ALA A 84 12.59 -5.41 4.85
CA ALA A 84 13.16 -5.80 3.57
C ALA A 84 12.10 -6.03 2.47
N ARG A 85 10.86 -6.39 2.84
CA ARG A 85 9.79 -6.74 1.91
C ARG A 85 9.35 -5.51 1.12
N LYS A 86 9.45 -5.60 -0.21
CA LYS A 86 8.94 -4.58 -1.14
C LYS A 86 7.44 -4.78 -1.34
N THR A 87 6.69 -3.68 -1.29
CA THR A 87 5.26 -3.68 -1.65
C THR A 87 5.10 -3.92 -3.15
N ARG A 88 4.20 -4.83 -3.54
CA ARG A 88 3.89 -5.08 -4.96
C ARG A 88 2.83 -4.10 -5.46
N VAL A 89 3.19 -3.29 -6.45
CA VAL A 89 2.42 -2.13 -6.92
C VAL A 89 1.99 -2.31 -8.37
N LEU A 90 0.69 -2.16 -8.64
CA LEU A 90 0.17 -2.02 -10.00
C LEU A 90 0.06 -0.53 -10.32
N ILE A 91 0.73 -0.09 -11.39
CA ILE A 91 0.63 1.31 -11.84
C ILE A 91 -0.35 1.40 -13.00
N MET A 92 -1.34 2.29 -12.87
CA MET A 92 -2.29 2.61 -13.92
C MET A 92 -1.96 3.96 -14.55
N VAL A 93 -1.90 4.03 -15.88
CA VAL A 93 -1.55 5.26 -16.63
C VAL A 93 -2.50 5.47 -17.81
N SER A 94 -2.74 6.71 -18.22
CA SER A 94 -3.40 7.02 -19.51
C SER A 94 -2.36 7.59 -20.49
N LYS A 95 -2.64 8.71 -21.16
CA LYS A 95 -1.69 9.33 -22.10
C LYS A 95 -0.62 10.19 -21.42
N ILE A 96 -0.82 10.58 -20.16
CA ILE A 96 0.05 11.50 -19.43
C ILE A 96 1.01 10.69 -18.55
N GLY A 97 2.28 10.61 -18.93
CA GLY A 97 3.26 9.69 -18.32
C GLY A 97 4.25 10.28 -17.34
N HIS A 98 4.17 11.56 -16.98
CA HIS A 98 5.18 12.17 -16.09
C HIS A 98 5.26 11.47 -14.72
N CYS A 99 4.11 11.13 -14.11
CA CYS A 99 4.09 10.37 -12.87
C CYS A 99 4.65 8.96 -13.05
N LEU A 100 4.32 8.28 -14.16
CA LEU A 100 4.87 6.96 -14.46
C LEU A 100 6.40 7.00 -14.55
N ASN A 101 6.94 7.95 -15.32
CA ASN A 101 8.39 8.13 -15.48
C ASN A 101 9.08 8.36 -14.13
N ASP A 102 8.55 9.26 -13.29
CA ASP A 102 9.12 9.57 -11.98
C ASP A 102 9.09 8.35 -11.04
N LEU A 103 7.95 7.63 -10.97
CA LEU A 103 7.81 6.42 -10.15
C LEU A 103 8.79 5.32 -10.56
N LEU A 104 8.90 5.05 -11.86
CA LEU A 104 9.81 4.03 -12.39
C LEU A 104 11.28 4.41 -12.15
N PHE A 105 11.64 5.69 -12.35
CA PHE A 105 12.98 6.18 -12.07
C PHE A 105 13.35 6.02 -10.59
N ARG A 106 12.46 6.43 -9.67
CA ARG A 106 12.69 6.31 -8.23
C ARG A 106 12.74 4.85 -7.75
N MET A 107 11.96 3.96 -8.36
CA MET A 107 12.06 2.53 -8.11
C MET A 107 13.41 1.99 -8.54
N LYS A 108 13.85 2.28 -9.77
CA LYS A 108 15.12 1.79 -10.34
C LYS A 108 16.35 2.32 -9.57
N THR A 109 16.28 3.54 -9.05
CA THR A 109 17.34 4.14 -8.23
C THR A 109 17.28 3.75 -6.75
N GLY A 110 16.30 2.96 -6.33
CA GLY A 110 16.13 2.50 -4.95
C GLY A 110 15.55 3.53 -3.98
N GLN A 111 15.16 4.72 -4.46
CA GLN A 111 14.47 5.74 -3.66
C GLN A 111 13.07 5.30 -3.24
N LEU A 112 12.39 4.52 -4.07
CA LEU A 112 11.12 3.86 -3.74
C LEU A 112 11.33 2.36 -3.63
N ARG A 113 11.19 1.82 -2.41
CA ARG A 113 11.31 0.38 -2.11
C ARG A 113 10.02 -0.36 -2.45
N MET A 114 9.74 -0.49 -3.75
CA MET A 114 8.58 -1.21 -4.28
C MET A 114 8.98 -2.14 -5.42
N GLU A 115 8.07 -3.05 -5.77
CA GLU A 115 8.14 -3.88 -6.97
C GLU A 115 6.94 -3.55 -7.84
N VAL A 116 7.16 -3.30 -9.14
CA VAL A 116 6.09 -3.06 -10.10
C VAL A 116 6.04 -4.22 -11.08
N PRO A 117 5.27 -5.29 -10.81
CA PRO A 117 5.22 -6.44 -11.70
C PRO A 117 4.39 -6.18 -12.96
N VAL A 118 3.44 -5.23 -12.91
CA VAL A 118 2.54 -4.94 -14.03
C VAL A 118 2.15 -3.46 -14.10
N ILE A 119 2.09 -2.93 -15.32
CA ILE A 119 1.53 -1.63 -15.66
C ILE A 119 0.28 -1.84 -16.52
N VAL A 120 -0.79 -1.12 -16.20
CA VAL A 120 -2.05 -1.12 -16.97
C VAL A 120 -2.27 0.25 -17.59
N SER A 121 -2.70 0.27 -18.85
CA SER A 121 -3.16 1.50 -19.49
C SER A 121 -4.37 1.27 -20.38
N ASN A 122 -5.23 2.28 -20.47
CA ASN A 122 -6.29 2.33 -21.47
C ASN A 122 -5.79 2.76 -22.87
N HIS A 123 -4.49 3.04 -23.01
CA HIS A 123 -3.82 3.40 -24.26
C HIS A 123 -2.48 2.65 -24.43
N PRO A 124 -1.96 2.49 -25.65
CA PRO A 124 -0.71 1.75 -25.89
C PRO A 124 0.57 2.58 -25.64
N ASP A 125 0.45 3.88 -25.36
CA ASP A 125 1.52 4.89 -25.42
C ASP A 125 2.80 4.53 -24.63
N TYR A 126 2.68 3.82 -23.50
CA TYR A 126 3.81 3.54 -22.60
C TYR A 126 4.29 2.08 -22.61
N ALA A 127 3.86 1.27 -23.59
CA ALA A 127 4.30 -0.12 -23.70
C ALA A 127 5.84 -0.23 -23.82
N ALA A 128 6.46 0.55 -24.71
CA ALA A 128 7.91 0.55 -24.91
C ALA A 128 8.68 1.01 -23.66
N LEU A 129 8.11 1.93 -22.88
CA LEU A 129 8.70 2.36 -21.62
C LEU A 129 8.68 1.21 -20.60
N ALA A 130 7.54 0.55 -20.42
CA ALA A 130 7.42 -0.58 -19.51
C ALA A 130 8.40 -1.71 -19.88
N GLU A 131 8.51 -2.03 -21.17
CA GLU A 131 9.47 -3.00 -21.70
C GLU A 131 10.92 -2.63 -21.36
N SER A 132 11.29 -1.35 -21.48
CA SER A 132 12.65 -0.88 -21.12
C SER A 132 13.00 -1.05 -19.63
N TYR A 133 11.99 -1.22 -18.76
CA TYR A 133 12.15 -1.55 -17.34
C TYR A 133 11.93 -3.05 -17.05
N GLY A 134 11.61 -3.86 -18.05
CA GLY A 134 11.31 -5.29 -17.89
C GLY A 134 10.00 -5.57 -17.17
N ILE A 135 9.00 -4.68 -17.32
CA ILE A 135 7.70 -4.76 -16.63
C ILE A 135 6.60 -5.19 -17.59
N GLU A 136 5.72 -6.10 -17.16
CA GLU A 136 4.55 -6.54 -17.93
C GLU A 136 3.62 -5.35 -18.19
N PHE A 137 3.22 -5.12 -19.45
CA PHE A 137 2.33 -4.03 -19.84
C PHE A 137 1.03 -4.56 -20.43
N HIS A 138 -0.10 -4.11 -19.88
CA HIS A 138 -1.44 -4.45 -20.38
C HIS A 138 -2.13 -3.22 -20.95
N HIS A 139 -2.36 -3.24 -22.26
CA HIS A 139 -3.26 -2.30 -22.91
C HIS A 139 -4.70 -2.82 -22.80
N LEU A 140 -5.49 -2.21 -21.92
CA LEU A 140 -6.90 -2.53 -21.67
C LEU A 140 -7.78 -1.35 -22.13
N PRO A 141 -8.15 -1.27 -23.42
CA PRO A 141 -9.03 -0.21 -23.91
C PRO A 141 -10.41 -0.28 -23.23
N VAL A 142 -11.05 0.88 -23.05
CA VAL A 142 -12.31 0.97 -22.31
C VAL A 142 -13.29 1.94 -22.95
N THR A 143 -14.55 1.52 -23.00
CA THR A 143 -15.72 2.32 -23.34
C THR A 143 -16.69 2.32 -22.17
N LYS A 144 -17.80 3.05 -22.26
CA LYS A 144 -18.86 3.03 -21.24
C LYS A 144 -19.40 1.61 -21.00
N ASP A 145 -19.56 0.85 -22.07
CA ASP A 145 -20.17 -0.49 -22.03
C ASP A 145 -19.18 -1.57 -21.58
N THR A 146 -17.88 -1.39 -21.84
CA THR A 146 -16.84 -2.39 -21.49
C THR A 146 -16.16 -2.15 -20.15
N LYS A 147 -16.52 -1.10 -19.43
CA LYS A 147 -15.86 -0.70 -18.17
C LYS A 147 -15.84 -1.80 -17.12
N ALA A 148 -16.98 -2.46 -16.88
CA ALA A 148 -17.04 -3.53 -15.89
C ALA A 148 -16.12 -4.71 -16.25
N GLN A 149 -16.04 -5.05 -17.54
CA GLN A 149 -15.14 -6.09 -18.03
C GLN A 149 -13.67 -5.70 -17.87
N GLN A 150 -13.31 -4.46 -18.25
CA GLN A 150 -11.96 -3.93 -18.13
C GLN A 150 -11.48 -3.93 -16.67
N GLU A 151 -12.32 -3.48 -15.74
CA GLU A 151 -12.01 -3.49 -14.32
C GLU A 151 -11.92 -4.91 -13.73
N GLY A 152 -12.70 -5.85 -14.25
CA GLY A 152 -12.54 -7.28 -13.94
C GLY A 152 -11.14 -7.80 -14.31
N GLN A 153 -10.64 -7.45 -15.50
CA GLN A 153 -9.27 -7.81 -15.91
C GLN A 153 -8.22 -7.18 -15.00
N ILE A 154 -8.42 -5.94 -14.54
CA ILE A 154 -7.51 -5.28 -13.59
C ILE A 154 -7.49 -6.05 -12.26
N LEU A 155 -8.65 -6.47 -11.73
CA LEU A 155 -8.71 -7.27 -10.51
C LEU A 155 -8.06 -8.64 -10.67
N ASP A 156 -8.17 -9.27 -11.84
CA ASP A 156 -7.51 -10.53 -12.13
C ASP A 156 -5.99 -10.38 -12.18
N LEU A 157 -5.49 -9.29 -12.76
CA LEU A 157 -4.07 -8.93 -12.68
C LEU A 157 -3.62 -8.67 -11.24
N CYS A 158 -4.44 -7.98 -10.44
CA CYS A 158 -4.16 -7.77 -9.02
C CYS A 158 -3.99 -9.10 -8.28
N LYS A 159 -4.89 -10.06 -8.50
CA LYS A 159 -4.81 -11.40 -7.90
C LYS A 159 -3.60 -12.17 -8.41
N LYS A 160 -3.39 -12.23 -9.74
CA LYS A 160 -2.28 -12.94 -10.39
C LYS A 160 -0.91 -12.50 -9.86
N HIS A 161 -0.74 -11.19 -9.67
CA HIS A 161 0.54 -10.62 -9.26
C HIS A 161 0.64 -10.34 -7.75
N GLY A 162 -0.38 -10.68 -6.95
CA GLY A 162 -0.40 -10.41 -5.51
C GLY A 162 -0.24 -8.92 -5.20
N ILE A 163 -0.97 -8.06 -5.90
CA ILE A 163 -0.88 -6.60 -5.78
C ILE A 163 -1.44 -6.12 -4.44
N GLU A 164 -0.66 -5.28 -3.78
CA GLU A 164 -0.98 -4.70 -2.48
C GLU A 164 -1.40 -3.23 -2.58
N LEU A 165 -1.00 -2.56 -3.66
CA LEU A 165 -1.28 -1.15 -3.91
C LEU A 165 -1.49 -0.89 -5.39
N ILE A 166 -2.54 -0.14 -5.72
CA ILE A 166 -2.75 0.46 -7.04
C ILE A 166 -2.35 1.93 -6.97
N VAL A 167 -1.54 2.38 -7.93
CA VAL A 167 -1.20 3.80 -8.11
C VAL A 167 -1.81 4.29 -9.41
N LEU A 168 -2.73 5.26 -9.32
CA LEU A 168 -3.31 5.94 -10.47
C LEU A 168 -2.37 7.06 -10.90
N ALA A 169 -1.32 6.72 -11.66
CA ALA A 169 -0.34 7.65 -12.19
C ALA A 169 -0.95 8.47 -13.35
N ARG A 170 -1.84 9.41 -13.00
CA ARG A 170 -2.65 10.20 -13.95
C ARG A 170 -3.50 9.31 -14.87
N TYR A 171 -4.08 8.25 -14.30
CA TYR A 171 -5.11 7.47 -14.96
C TYR A 171 -6.40 8.29 -15.07
N MET A 172 -6.92 8.45 -16.28
CA MET A 172 -7.97 9.45 -16.58
C MET A 172 -9.39 8.87 -16.56
N GLN A 173 -9.56 7.58 -16.29
CA GLN A 173 -10.88 6.98 -16.11
C GLN A 173 -11.25 6.98 -14.64
N VAL A 174 -12.47 7.43 -14.33
CA VAL A 174 -13.06 7.29 -12.99
C VAL A 174 -13.23 5.80 -12.71
N LEU A 175 -12.81 5.30 -11.55
CA LEU A 175 -13.02 3.90 -11.17
C LEU A 175 -14.47 3.64 -10.78
N SER A 176 -14.98 2.42 -11.01
CA SER A 176 -16.29 2.05 -10.48
C SER A 176 -16.25 1.85 -8.95
N PRO A 177 -17.42 1.92 -8.27
CA PRO A 177 -17.52 1.55 -6.86
C PRO A 177 -16.98 0.15 -6.58
N THR A 178 -17.24 -0.82 -7.46
CA THR A 178 -16.79 -2.20 -7.31
C THR A 178 -15.27 -2.33 -7.20
N LEU A 179 -14.53 -1.66 -8.09
CA LEU A 179 -13.05 -1.67 -8.03
C LEU A 179 -12.54 -0.93 -6.79
N CYS A 180 -13.16 0.20 -6.43
CA CYS A 180 -12.81 0.93 -5.22
C CYS A 180 -13.04 0.12 -3.94
N GLU A 181 -14.13 -0.63 -3.85
CA GLU A 181 -14.44 -1.49 -2.70
C GLU A 181 -13.46 -2.66 -2.61
N ALA A 182 -13.20 -3.35 -3.73
CA ALA A 182 -12.26 -4.48 -3.79
C ALA A 182 -10.84 -4.10 -3.38
N MET A 183 -10.43 -2.86 -3.65
CA MET A 183 -9.09 -2.33 -3.35
C MET A 183 -9.15 -1.16 -2.36
N SER A 184 -10.15 -1.16 -1.46
CA SER A 184 -10.30 -0.13 -0.44
C SER A 184 -9.05 -0.04 0.44
N GLY A 185 -8.62 1.19 0.75
CA GLY A 185 -7.36 1.48 1.46
C GLY A 185 -6.07 1.18 0.65
N ARG A 186 -6.19 0.67 -0.58
CA ARG A 186 -5.08 0.19 -1.42
C ARG A 186 -5.03 0.86 -2.79
N ILE A 187 -5.61 2.05 -2.93
CA ILE A 187 -5.54 2.88 -4.14
C ILE A 187 -5.03 4.27 -3.76
N ILE A 188 -3.99 4.74 -4.44
CA ILE A 188 -3.51 6.13 -4.35
C ILE A 188 -3.75 6.82 -5.69
N ASN A 189 -4.38 7.99 -5.65
CA ASN A 189 -4.61 8.83 -6.82
C ASN A 189 -3.82 10.15 -6.72
N ILE A 190 -3.51 10.74 -7.87
CA ILE A 190 -2.91 12.08 -7.95
C ILE A 190 -3.70 12.99 -8.89
N HIS A 191 -4.10 14.14 -8.36
CA HIS A 191 -4.65 15.25 -9.13
C HIS A 191 -3.92 16.53 -8.76
N HIS A 192 -3.73 17.42 -9.73
CA HIS A 192 -3.29 18.77 -9.39
C HIS A 192 -4.40 19.47 -8.62
N SER A 193 -4.04 20.28 -7.63
CA SER A 193 -4.93 21.20 -6.95
C SER A 193 -4.26 22.57 -6.99
N PHE A 194 -4.98 23.59 -7.45
CA PHE A 194 -4.59 24.99 -7.35
C PHE A 194 -5.51 25.67 -6.34
N LEU A 195 -4.95 26.60 -5.55
CA LEU A 195 -5.71 27.51 -4.70
C LEU A 195 -5.63 28.93 -5.30
N PRO A 196 -6.77 29.61 -5.56
CA PRO A 196 -8.15 29.11 -5.39
C PRO A 196 -8.54 28.05 -6.43
N SER A 197 -9.49 27.18 -6.07
CA SER A 197 -9.92 26.05 -6.90
C SER A 197 -10.59 26.53 -8.19
N PHE A 198 -9.94 26.31 -9.33
CA PHE A 198 -10.62 26.42 -10.62
C PHE A 198 -11.48 25.18 -10.82
N LYS A 199 -12.81 25.30 -10.63
CA LYS A 199 -13.75 24.29 -11.12
C LYS A 199 -13.61 24.25 -12.64
N GLY A 200 -13.31 23.07 -13.20
CA GLY A 200 -13.10 22.86 -14.64
C GLY A 200 -14.32 23.24 -15.49
N ALA A 201 -14.12 23.26 -16.81
CA ALA A 201 -15.14 23.61 -17.80
C ALA A 201 -16.38 22.69 -17.72
N LYS A 202 -17.57 23.30 -17.86
CA LYS A 202 -18.86 22.61 -18.06
C LYS A 202 -18.87 21.80 -19.35
#